data_AF-A0AAP0EKI1-F1
#
_entry.id   AF-A0AAP0EKI1-F1
#
_cell.length_a   1.000
_cell.length_b   1.000
_cell.length_c   1.000
_cell.angle_alpha   90.00
_cell.angle_beta   90.00
_cell.angle_gamma   90.00
#
_symmetry.space_group_name_H-M   'P 1'
#
loop_
_entity.id
_entity.type
_entity.pdbx_description
1 polymer ?
#
loop_
_entity_poly.entity_id
_entity_poly.type
_entity_poly.pdbx_seq_one_letter_code
_entity_poly.pdbx_strand_id
1 'polypeptide(L)'
;MLMWFVLISVIMCHLAELAAIAVDFPKTGKLISMPPALKPKLYPDFMGKPHFQSYKSNKILGKIYRKAKDASDGEIGSASDSSFALEDEVYDKDLGIPGSEDFICEAWNRKCQYDRQSCKHFLDNIR
;
A
#
# COMPACT_ATOMS: atom_id res chain seq x y z
N MET A 1 -10.68 -10.64 35.70
CA MET A 1 -11.23 -9.84 34.58
C MET A 1 -10.31 -8.67 34.19
N LEU A 2 -9.85 -7.82 35.14
CA LEU A 2 -8.93 -6.70 34.84
C LEU A 2 -7.61 -7.11 34.17
N MET A 3 -6.95 -8.18 34.62
CA MET A 3 -5.67 -8.64 34.04
C MET A 3 -5.75 -8.93 32.53
N TRP A 4 -6.90 -9.37 32.04
CA TRP A 4 -7.09 -9.73 30.63
C TRP A 4 -7.23 -8.49 29.73
N PHE A 5 -7.93 -7.45 30.21
CA PHE A 5 -8.01 -6.17 29.54
C PHE A 5 -6.67 -5.45 29.48
N VAL A 6 -5.91 -5.48 30.58
CA VAL A 6 -4.55 -4.92 30.63
C VAL A 6 -3.63 -5.64 29.65
N LEU A 7 -3.69 -6.97 29.59
CA LEU A 7 -2.87 -7.76 28.66
C LEU A 7 -3.18 -7.45 27.18
N ILE A 8 -4.47 -7.35 26.82
CA ILE A 8 -4.88 -6.99 25.45
C ILE A 8 -4.40 -5.58 25.09
N SER A 9 -4.52 -4.62 26.01
CA SER A 9 -4.07 -3.25 25.80
C SER A 9 -2.57 -3.18 25.51
N VAL A 10 -1.75 -3.90 26.28
CA VAL A 10 -0.28 -3.88 26.12
C VAL A 10 0.15 -4.48 24.78
N ILE A 11 -0.47 -5.61 24.37
CA ILE A 11 -0.16 -6.25 23.09
C ILE A 11 -0.52 -5.34 21.90
N MET A 12 -1.64 -4.62 21.98
CA MET A 12 -2.06 -3.68 20.94
C MET A 12 -1.14 -2.46 20.85
N CYS A 13 -0.72 -1.89 21.99
CA CYS A 13 0.23 -0.78 22.00
C CYS A 13 1.56 -1.18 21.35
N HIS A 14 2.09 -2.35 21.72
CA HIS A 14 3.35 -2.82 21.16
C HIS A 14 3.25 -3.07 19.64
N LEU A 15 2.13 -3.61 19.16
CA LEU A 15 1.89 -3.77 17.73
C LEU A 15 1.83 -2.42 17.00
N ALA A 16 1.16 -1.42 17.59
CA ALA A 16 1.05 -0.08 17.03
C ALA A 16 2.41 0.62 16.92
N GLU A 17 3.28 0.46 17.93
CA GLU A 17 4.65 0.97 17.89
C GLU A 17 5.47 0.36 16.76
N LEU A 18 5.40 -0.97 16.59
CA LEU A 18 6.10 -1.66 15.50
C LEU A 18 5.60 -1.19 14.13
N ALA A 19 4.28 -0.97 14.00
CA ALA A 19 3.68 -0.46 12.77
C ALA A 19 4.13 0.98 12.47
N ALA A 20 4.18 1.85 13.49
CA ALA A 20 4.66 3.22 13.33
C ALA A 20 6.11 3.26 12.82
N ILE A 21 7.00 2.46 13.42
CA ILE A 21 8.39 2.38 12.99
C ILE A 21 8.51 1.83 11.56
N ALA A 22 7.72 0.81 11.23
CA ALA A 22 7.72 0.22 9.88
C ALA A 22 7.27 1.23 8.80
N VAL A 23 6.32 2.11 9.10
CA VAL A 23 5.86 3.17 8.18
C VAL A 23 6.91 4.25 8.00
N ASP A 24 7.66 4.59 9.06
CA ASP A 24 8.76 5.55 9.01
C ASP A 24 10.08 4.95 8.46
N PHE A 25 10.05 3.71 7.96
CA PHE A 25 11.19 3.07 7.30
C PHE A 25 11.82 3.94 6.19
N PRO A 26 11.06 4.58 5.27
CA PRO A 26 11.65 5.41 4.23
C PRO A 26 12.42 6.62 4.77
N LYS A 27 12.06 7.11 5.97
CA LYS A 27 12.70 8.28 6.60
C LYS A 27 13.90 7.90 7.47
N THR A 28 13.81 6.78 8.17
CA THR A 28 14.76 6.40 9.23
C THR A 28 15.70 5.26 8.84
N GLY A 29 15.38 4.51 7.79
CA GLY A 29 16.12 3.31 7.38
C GLY A 29 16.02 2.15 8.37
N LYS A 30 15.24 2.27 9.46
CA LYS A 30 15.18 1.26 10.52
C LYS A 30 14.26 0.10 10.12
N LEU A 31 14.87 -1.01 9.72
CA LEU A 31 14.14 -2.24 9.41
C LEU A 31 13.69 -2.94 10.70
N ILE A 32 12.38 -3.21 10.81
CA ILE A 32 11.81 -4.00 11.89
C ILE A 32 11.07 -5.20 11.32
N SER A 33 11.31 -6.36 11.93
CA SER A 33 10.59 -7.60 11.62
C SER A 33 9.55 -7.89 12.70
N MET A 34 8.38 -8.36 12.27
CA MET A 34 7.27 -8.71 13.15
C MET A 34 7.63 -9.92 14.03
N PRO A 35 7.65 -9.78 15.38
CA PRO A 35 7.92 -10.88 16.29
C PRO A 35 6.95 -12.07 16.09
N PRO A 36 7.41 -13.34 16.14
CA PRO A 36 6.55 -14.50 15.95
C PRO A 36 5.37 -14.59 16.93
N ALA A 37 5.56 -14.13 18.17
CA ALA A 37 4.53 -14.14 19.21
C ALA A 37 3.33 -13.24 18.88
N LEU A 38 3.54 -12.20 18.06
CA LEU A 38 2.50 -11.26 17.65
C LEU A 38 1.85 -11.61 16.31
N LYS A 39 2.35 -12.64 15.61
CA LYS A 39 1.80 -13.07 14.33
C LYS A 39 0.51 -13.87 14.53
N PRO A 40 -0.62 -13.42 13.96
CA PRO A 40 -1.84 -14.21 13.95
C PRO A 40 -1.65 -15.53 13.18
N LYS A 41 -2.24 -16.61 13.70
CA LYS A 41 -2.29 -17.89 12.99
C LYS A 41 -3.24 -17.86 11.79
N LEU A 42 -4.36 -17.15 11.96
CA LEU A 42 -5.38 -16.92 10.94
C LEU A 42 -5.69 -15.43 10.86
N TYR A 43 -5.91 -14.95 9.64
CA TYR A 43 -6.23 -13.56 9.35
C TYR A 43 -7.71 -13.42 9.05
N PRO A 44 -8.30 -12.26 9.33
CA PRO A 44 -9.64 -11.95 8.85
C PRO A 44 -9.69 -12.01 7.31
N ASP A 45 -10.81 -12.50 6.77
CA ASP A 45 -11.09 -12.58 5.33
C ASP A 45 -10.87 -11.26 4.56
N PHE A 46 -11.12 -10.13 5.20
CA PHE A 46 -10.90 -8.80 4.60
C PHE A 46 -9.42 -8.40 4.43
N MET A 47 -8.46 -9.16 4.97
CA MET A 47 -7.02 -8.91 4.79
C MET A 47 -6.46 -9.51 3.49
N GLY A 48 -7.31 -10.13 2.65
CA GLY A 48 -6.90 -10.64 1.33
C GLY A 48 -5.91 -11.81 1.37
N LYS A 49 -5.83 -12.54 2.49
CA LYS A 49 -4.97 -13.74 2.61
C LYS A 49 -5.63 -14.97 1.95
N PRO A 50 -4.84 -15.96 1.50
CA PRO A 50 -5.38 -17.20 0.94
C PRO A 50 -6.39 -17.88 1.86
N HIS A 51 -7.35 -18.61 1.30
CA HIS A 51 -8.45 -19.22 2.07
C HIS A 51 -7.97 -20.09 3.26
N PHE A 52 -6.84 -20.79 3.13
CA PHE A 52 -6.29 -21.62 4.21
C PHE A 52 -5.67 -20.83 5.38
N GLN A 53 -5.38 -19.53 5.19
CA GLN A 53 -4.87 -18.63 6.23
C GLN A 53 -5.91 -17.63 6.72
N SER A 54 -7.16 -17.77 6.26
CA SER A 54 -8.22 -16.78 6.47
C SER A 54 -9.40 -17.38 7.24
N TYR A 55 -10.06 -16.56 8.06
CA TYR A 55 -11.34 -16.88 8.68
C TYR A 55 -12.39 -15.83 8.34
N LYS A 56 -13.67 -16.23 8.26
CA LYS A 56 -14.79 -15.32 8.00
C LYS A 56 -15.05 -14.44 9.22
N SER A 57 -14.77 -13.14 9.13
CA SER A 57 -14.99 -12.23 10.26
C SER A 57 -16.46 -11.85 10.43
N ASN A 58 -17.02 -12.04 11.63
CA ASN A 58 -18.40 -11.65 11.96
C ASN A 58 -18.55 -10.16 12.32
N LYS A 59 -17.44 -9.42 12.39
CA LYS A 59 -17.42 -7.98 12.71
C LYS A 59 -17.87 -7.14 11.51
N ILE A 60 -18.17 -5.86 11.77
CA ILE A 60 -18.67 -4.92 10.76
C ILE A 60 -17.76 -4.85 9.53
N LEU A 61 -16.45 -4.82 9.73
CA LEU A 61 -15.47 -4.72 8.64
C LEU A 61 -15.53 -5.92 7.69
N GLY A 62 -15.65 -7.15 8.23
CA GLY A 62 -15.83 -8.34 7.40
C GLY A 62 -17.15 -8.31 6.63
N LYS A 63 -18.23 -7.79 7.23
CA LYS A 63 -19.53 -7.66 6.54
C LYS A 63 -19.45 -6.67 5.38
N ILE A 64 -18.80 -5.52 5.59
CA ILE A 64 -18.59 -4.51 4.55
C ILE A 64 -17.72 -5.07 3.43
N TYR A 65 -16.60 -5.72 3.76
CA TYR A 65 -15.68 -6.30 2.78
C TYR A 65 -16.38 -7.26 1.82
N ARG A 66 -17.22 -8.17 2.34
CA ARG A 66 -17.95 -9.13 1.50
C ARG A 66 -18.94 -8.43 0.57
N LYS A 67 -19.72 -7.48 1.09
CA LYS A 67 -20.66 -6.69 0.26
C LYS A 67 -19.95 -5.89 -0.83
N ALA A 68 -18.82 -5.26 -0.50
CA ALA A 68 -18.02 -4.52 -1.45
C ALA A 68 -17.44 -5.44 -2.53
N LYS A 69 -16.91 -6.60 -2.11
CA LYS A 69 -16.38 -7.62 -3.02
C LYS A 69 -17.47 -8.17 -3.95
N ASP A 70 -18.65 -8.51 -3.42
CA ASP A 70 -19.77 -9.02 -4.22
C ASP A 70 -20.26 -7.98 -5.25
N ALA A 71 -20.22 -6.69 -4.91
CA ALA A 71 -20.56 -5.61 -5.84
C ALA A 71 -19.51 -5.48 -6.96
N SER A 72 -18.22 -5.54 -6.61
CA SER A 72 -17.13 -5.53 -7.59
C SER A 72 -17.15 -6.77 -8.50
N ASP A 73 -17.32 -7.96 -7.93
CA ASP A 73 -17.38 -9.23 -8.67
C ASP A 73 -18.65 -9.32 -9.56
N GLY A 74 -19.74 -8.65 -9.16
CA GLY A 74 -20.98 -8.53 -9.95
C GLY A 74 -20.87 -7.58 -11.16
N GLU A 75 -19.97 -6.59 -11.13
CA GLU A 75 -19.74 -5.66 -12.24
C GLU A 75 -18.66 -6.15 -13.23
N ILE A 76 -17.85 -7.15 -12.85
CA ILE A 76 -16.81 -7.74 -13.69
C ILE A 76 -17.38 -8.52 -14.90
N GLY A 77 -18.69 -8.75 -14.96
CA GLY A 77 -19.36 -9.26 -16.17
C GLY A 77 -19.55 -8.22 -17.29
N SER A 78 -19.26 -6.94 -17.08
CA SER A 78 -19.46 -5.90 -18.13
C SER A 78 -18.42 -4.76 -18.16
N ALA A 79 -17.36 -4.82 -17.35
CA ALA A 79 -16.33 -3.76 -17.33
C ALA A 79 -14.91 -4.24 -17.72
N SER A 80 -14.75 -5.46 -18.26
CA SER A 80 -13.45 -5.95 -18.75
C SER A 80 -13.14 -5.56 -20.20
N ASP A 81 -13.86 -4.60 -20.76
CA ASP A 81 -13.56 -4.03 -22.09
C ASP A 81 -13.46 -2.50 -22.09
N SER A 82 -13.21 -1.88 -20.92
CA SER A 82 -12.36 -0.70 -20.95
C SER A 82 -10.94 -1.22 -21.10
N SER A 83 -10.58 -1.56 -22.35
CA SER A 83 -9.27 -1.16 -22.79
C SER A 83 -9.05 0.23 -22.21
N PHE A 84 -8.03 0.39 -21.37
CA PHE A 84 -7.36 1.68 -21.25
C PHE A 84 -6.81 1.91 -22.67
N ALA A 85 -7.70 2.22 -23.62
CA ALA A 85 -7.36 3.06 -24.71
C ALA A 85 -6.77 4.25 -23.98
N LEU A 86 -5.46 4.38 -24.10
CA LEU A 86 -4.80 5.65 -24.00
C LEU A 86 -5.55 6.52 -25.02
N GLU A 87 -6.74 7.02 -24.65
CA GLU A 87 -7.15 8.32 -25.09
C GLU A 87 -6.03 9.18 -24.54
N ASP A 88 -5.07 9.40 -25.43
CA ASP A 88 -4.10 10.47 -25.41
C ASP A 88 -4.92 11.69 -25.00
N GLU A 89 -5.01 11.94 -23.68
CA GLU A 89 -5.73 13.09 -23.15
C GLU A 89 -5.15 14.24 -23.93
N VAL A 90 -5.98 14.87 -24.77
CA VAL A 90 -5.52 15.79 -25.81
C VAL A 90 -4.74 16.87 -25.09
N TYR A 91 -3.42 16.77 -25.16
CA TYR A 91 -2.54 17.70 -24.50
C TYR A 91 -2.89 19.08 -25.03
N ASP A 92 -3.36 19.95 -24.13
CA ASP A 92 -3.78 21.30 -24.50
C ASP A 92 -2.54 22.07 -24.93
N LYS A 93 -2.36 22.16 -26.25
CA LYS A 93 -1.20 22.78 -26.88
C LYS A 93 -1.13 24.28 -26.59
N ASP A 94 -2.25 24.90 -26.20
CA ASP A 94 -2.30 26.33 -25.85
C ASP A 94 -1.67 26.59 -24.47
N LEU A 95 -1.48 25.57 -23.64
CA LEU A 95 -0.76 25.65 -22.36
C LEU A 95 0.77 25.49 -22.53
N GLY A 96 1.24 25.12 -23.73
CA GLY A 96 2.66 24.97 -24.02
C GLY A 96 3.40 26.30 -24.13
N ILE A 97 4.51 26.45 -23.40
CA ILE A 97 5.42 27.59 -23.56
C ILE A 97 6.41 27.23 -24.69
N PRO A 98 6.51 28.02 -25.77
CA PRO A 98 7.47 27.76 -26.84
C PRO A 98 8.91 27.72 -26.30
N GLY A 99 9.66 26.68 -26.66
CA GLY A 99 11.03 26.46 -26.17
C GLY A 99 11.11 25.68 -24.85
N SER A 100 9.97 25.23 -24.31
CA SER A 100 9.94 24.30 -23.17
C SER A 100 10.50 22.92 -23.52
N GLU A 101 10.49 22.56 -24.80
CA GLU A 101 10.95 21.28 -25.33
C GLU A 101 12.44 21.04 -25.04
N ASP A 102 13.25 22.10 -25.04
CA ASP A 102 14.69 22.06 -24.78
C ASP A 102 15.02 21.56 -23.36
N PHE A 103 14.10 21.75 -22.41
CA PHE A 103 14.28 21.37 -21.02
C PHE A 103 13.80 19.95 -20.70
N ILE A 104 13.08 19.29 -21.61
CA ILE A 104 12.51 17.95 -21.37
C ILE A 104 13.63 16.94 -21.07
N CYS A 105 14.69 16.95 -21.88
CA CYS A 105 15.85 16.06 -21.70
C CYS A 105 16.53 16.28 -20.34
N GLU A 106 16.75 17.53 -19.94
CA GLU A 106 17.37 17.84 -18.65
C GLU A 106 16.45 17.45 -17.48
N ALA A 107 15.16 17.79 -17.55
CA ALA A 107 14.17 17.44 -16.55
C ALA A 107 14.08 15.93 -16.35
N TRP A 108 14.08 15.16 -17.45
CA TRP A 108 14.10 13.71 -17.41
C TRP A 108 15.38 13.18 -16.75
N ASN A 109 16.54 13.72 -17.12
CA ASN A 109 17.82 13.28 -16.56
C ASN A 109 17.91 13.57 -15.06
N ARG A 110 17.40 14.72 -14.61
CA ARG A 110 17.28 15.09 -13.19
C ARG A 110 16.34 14.15 -12.43
N LYS A 111 15.18 13.82 -13.01
CA LYS A 111 14.26 12.82 -12.45
C LYS A 111 14.97 11.47 -12.30
N CYS A 112 15.61 10.97 -13.35
CA CYS A 112 16.34 9.71 -13.30
C CYS A 112 17.51 9.73 -12.30
N GLN A 113 18.15 10.88 -12.06
CA GLN A 113 19.17 11.02 -11.02
C GLN A 113 18.55 10.94 -9.61
N TYR A 114 17.45 11.63 -9.37
CA TYR A 114 16.72 11.59 -8.10
C TYR A 114 16.20 10.18 -7.80
N ASP A 115 15.60 9.51 -8.78
CA ASP A 115 15.09 8.15 -8.65
C ASP A 115 16.22 7.17 -8.33
N ARG A 116 17.38 7.33 -9.00
CA ARG A 116 18.59 6.54 -8.70
C ARG A 116 19.12 6.77 -7.29
N GLN A 117 19.17 8.02 -6.82
CA GLN A 117 19.61 8.34 -5.47
C GLN A 117 18.64 7.77 -4.42
N SER A 118 17.34 7.88 -4.66
CA SER A 118 16.30 7.33 -3.79
C SER A 118 16.39 5.80 -3.71
N CYS A 119 16.54 5.12 -4.85
CA CYS A 119 16.75 3.67 -4.90
C CYS A 119 18.06 3.25 -4.23
N LYS A 120 19.16 3.99 -4.45
CA LYS A 120 20.44 3.70 -3.82
C LYS A 120 20.36 3.83 -2.29
N HIS A 121 19.78 4.92 -1.80
CA HIS A 121 19.56 5.13 -0.36
C HIS A 121 18.64 4.06 0.25
N PHE A 122 17.63 3.61 -0.50
CA PHE A 122 16.76 2.51 -0.07
C PHE A 122 17.51 1.17 0.01
N LEU A 123 18.35 0.83 -0.97
CA LEU A 123 19.14 -0.40 -0.98
C LEU A 123 20.28 -0.41 0.04
N ASP A 124 20.97 0.72 0.24
CA ASP A 124 22.05 0.84 1.20
C ASP A 124 21.55 0.70 2.66
N ASN A 125 20.29 1.05 2.94
CA ASN A 125 19.64 0.86 4.24
C ASN A 125 19.03 -0.55 4.45
N ILE A 126 19.03 -1.42 3.44
CA ILE A 126 18.54 -2.81 3.54
C ILE A 126 19.69 -3.79 3.87
N ARG A 127 20.95 -3.36 3.78
CA ARG A 127 22.14 -4.17 4.09
C ARG A 127 22.60 -3.99 5.53
#